data_AF-A0A447PUE4-F1
#
_entry.id   AF-A0A447PUE4-F1
#
_cell.length_a   1.000
_cell.length_b   1.000
_cell.length_c   1.000
_cell.angle_alpha   90.00
_cell.angle_beta   90.00
_cell.angle_gamma   90.00
#
_symmetry.space_group_name_H-M   'P 1'
#
loop_
_entity.id
_entity.type
_entity.pdbx_description
1 polymer ?
#
loop_
_entity_poly.entity_id
_entity_poly.type
_entity_poly.pdbx_seq_one_letter_code
_entity_poly.pdbx_strand_id
1 'polypeptide(L)' 'MSSDIKIKVQSFGRFLSNMVMPNIGAFIAWGIITALFIPTGWLPNETLAKLVGPMITYLLPLLIGYTGGRLVGGERAA' A
#
# COMPACT_ATOMS: atom_id res chain seq x y z
N MET A 1 -14.49 -14.40 24.47
CA MET A 1 -13.12 -13.97 24.07
C MET A 1 -12.63 -12.96 25.09
N SER A 2 -11.49 -13.21 25.76
CA SER A 2 -10.96 -12.30 26.79
C SER A 2 -10.73 -10.90 26.21
N SER A 3 -11.12 -9.86 26.94
CA SER A 3 -10.97 -8.43 26.59
C SER A 3 -9.56 -8.08 26.10
N ASP A 4 -8.53 -8.73 26.65
CA ASP A 4 -7.13 -8.47 26.31
C ASP A 4 -6.77 -8.88 24.88
N ILE A 5 -7.35 -9.99 24.40
CA ILE A 5 -7.13 -10.46 23.02
C ILE A 5 -7.74 -9.48 22.03
N LYS A 6 -8.95 -8.96 22.33
CA LYS A 6 -9.62 -7.94 21.50
C LYS A 6 -8.77 -6.67 21.41
N ILE A 7 -8.20 -6.22 22.54
CA ILE A 7 -7.36 -5.02 22.59
C ILE A 7 -6.09 -5.22 21.74
N LYS A 8 -5.42 -6.38 21.87
CA LYS A 8 -4.23 -6.69 21.05
C LYS A 8 -4.54 -6.68 19.56
N VAL A 9 -5.62 -7.34 19.13
CA VAL A 9 -6.04 -7.35 17.72
C VAL A 9 -6.35 -5.94 17.22
N GLN A 10 -7.04 -5.12 18.01
CA GLN A 10 -7.31 -3.72 17.64
C GLN A 10 -6.04 -2.88 17.56
N SER A 11 -5.07 -3.08 18.46
CA SER A 11 -3.80 -2.36 18.43
C SER A 11 -2.97 -2.71 17.19
N PHE A 12 -2.94 -4.00 16.82
CA PHE A 12 -2.29 -4.47 15.60
C PHE A 12 -2.96 -3.92 14.34
N GLY A 13 -4.30 -3.93 14.28
CA GLY A 13 -5.04 -3.34 13.17
C GLY A 13 -4.80 -1.83 13.01
N ARG A 14 -4.74 -1.09 14.12
CA ARG A 14 -4.35 0.34 14.11
C ARG A 14 -2.94 0.54 13.57
N PHE A 15 -1.99 -0.30 13.97
CA PHE A 15 -0.62 -0.26 13.45
C PHE A 15 -0.58 -0.46 11.93
N LEU A 16 -1.26 -1.49 11.41
CA LEU A 16 -1.35 -1.73 9.96
C LEU A 16 -2.02 -0.57 9.21
N SER A 17 -3.10 -0.02 9.76
CA SER A 17 -3.80 1.13 9.17
C SER A 17 -2.88 2.35 9.07
N ASN A 18 -2.08 2.61 10.11
CA ASN A 18 -1.10 3.70 10.12
C ASN A 18 0.04 3.51 9.10
N MET A 19 0.32 2.27 8.68
CA MET A 19 1.29 2.01 7.61
C MET A 19 0.74 2.33 6.21
N VAL A 20 -0.56 2.09 6.00
CA VAL A 20 -1.19 2.20 4.68
C VAL A 20 -1.76 3.59 4.42
N MET A 21 -2.35 4.24 5.44
CA MET A 21 -3.04 5.54 5.29
C MET A 21 -2.19 6.64 4.63
N PRO A 22 -0.91 6.86 5.02
CA PRO A 22 -0.07 7.88 4.39
C PRO A 22 0.22 7.61 2.91
N ASN A 23 0.14 6.35 2.50
CA ASN A 23 0.43 5.89 1.16
C ASN A 23 -0.82 5.77 0.28
N ILE A 24 -2.01 6.14 0.77
CA ILE A 24 -3.29 5.93 0.08
C ILE A 24 -3.32 6.51 -1.34
N GLY A 25 -2.65 7.65 -1.56
CA GLY A 25 -2.55 8.26 -2.89
C GLY A 25 -1.87 7.35 -3.91
N ALA A 26 -0.84 6.59 -3.52
CA ALA A 26 -0.17 5.63 -4.40
C ALA A 26 -1.09 4.45 -4.75
N PHE A 27 -1.90 3.97 -3.80
CA PHE A 27 -2.90 2.92 -4.06
C PHE A 27 -4.00 3.40 -5.00
N ILE A 28 -4.48 4.63 -4.83
CA ILE A 28 -5.49 5.23 -5.71
C ILE A 28 -4.93 5.39 -7.13
N ALA A 29 -3.72 5.95 -7.26
CA ALA A 29 -3.07 6.13 -8.56
C ALA A 29 -2.85 4.78 -9.27
N TRP A 30 -2.36 3.78 -8.54
CA TRP A 30 -2.23 2.42 -9.04
C TRP A 30 -3.57 1.83 -9.49
N GLY A 31 -4.64 2.01 -8.72
CA GLY A 31 -5.99 1.54 -9.05
C GLY A 31 -6.54 2.18 -10.33
N ILE A 32 -6.35 3.50 -10.49
CA ILE A 32 -6.77 4.23 -11.71
C ILE A 32 -5.98 3.75 -12.93
N ILE A 33 -4.65 3.64 -12.81
CA ILE A 33 -3.78 3.16 -13.91
C ILE A 33 -4.18 1.74 -14.31
N THR A 34 -4.47 0.89 -13.34
CA THR A 34 -4.92 -0.49 -13.56
C THR A 34 -6.28 -0.51 -14.24
N ALA A 35 -7.26 0.26 -13.77
CA ALA A 35 -8.60 0.32 -14.35
C ALA A 35 -8.60 0.88 -15.78
N LEU A 36 -7.69 1.81 -16.10
CA LEU A 36 -7.61 2.41 -17.42
C LEU A 36 -6.86 1.53 -18.43
N PHE A 37 -5.64 1.10 -18.11
CA PHE A 37 -4.68 0.70 -19.16
C PHE A 37 -4.47 -0.81 -19.31
N ILE A 38 -4.94 -1.64 -18.39
CA ILE A 38 -4.84 -3.10 -18.54
C ILE A 38 -5.69 -3.60 -19.73
N PRO A 39 -5.45 -4.82 -20.25
CA PRO A 39 -6.20 -5.34 -21.40
C PRO A 39 -7.73 -5.38 -21.21
N THR A 40 -8.20 -5.52 -19.97
CA THR A 40 -9.62 -5.50 -19.59
C THR A 40 -10.11 -4.14 -19.08
N GLY A 41 -9.31 -3.09 -19.23
CA GLY A 41 -9.60 -1.73 -18.74
C GLY A 41 -10.42 -0.90 -19.73
N TRP A 42 -10.73 0.35 -19.35
CA TRP A 42 -11.52 1.27 -20.19
C TRP A 42 -10.75 1.80 -21.40
N LEU A 43 -9.42 1.95 -21.30
CA LEU A 43 -8.52 2.50 -22.33
C LEU A 43 -7.26 1.63 -22.44
N PRO A 44 -7.36 0.38 -22.94
CA PRO A 44 -6.26 -0.58 -22.93
C PRO A 44 -5.03 -0.04 -23.69
N ASN A 45 -3.87 -0.07 -23.05
CA ASN A 45 -2.61 0.37 -23.64
C ASN A 45 -1.43 -0.48 -23.14
N GLU A 46 -0.82 -1.25 -24.03
CA GLU A 46 0.25 -2.19 -23.70
C GLU A 46 1.50 -1.54 -23.10
N THR A 47 1.79 -0.30 -23.47
CA THR A 47 2.97 0.42 -22.96
C THR A 47 2.73 0.92 -21.53
N LEU A 48 1.55 1.50 -21.28
CA LEU A 48 1.17 1.99 -19.95
C LEU A 48 0.81 0.85 -18.98
N ALA A 49 0.25 -0.26 -19.47
CA ALA A 49 -0.03 -1.45 -18.68
C ALA A 49 1.23 -2.04 -18.03
N LYS A 50 2.40 -1.91 -18.69
CA LYS A 50 3.68 -2.37 -18.13
C LYS A 50 4.04 -1.69 -16.81
N LEU A 51 3.47 -0.52 -16.51
CA LEU A 51 3.70 0.18 -15.23
C LEU A 51 3.01 -0.52 -14.05
N VAL A 52 1.92 -1.24 -14.29
CA VAL A 52 1.12 -1.90 -13.22
C VAL A 52 1.94 -2.96 -12.49
N GLY A 53 2.73 -3.75 -13.23
CA GLY A 53 3.54 -4.85 -12.67
C GLY A 53 4.56 -4.39 -11.62
N PRO A 54 5.47 -3.46 -11.94
CA PRO A 54 6.43 -2.89 -10.99
C PRO A 54 5.77 -2.16 -9.82
N MET A 55 4.61 -1.54 -10.03
CA MET A 55 3.90 -0.85 -8.94
C MET A 55 3.45 -1.81 -7.84
N ILE A 56 2.87 -2.96 -8.20
CA ILE A 56 2.42 -3.96 -7.21
C ILE A 56 3.60 -4.70 -6.58
N THR A 57 4.62 -5.04 -7.38
CA THR A 57 5.72 -5.91 -6.92
C THR A 57 6.77 -5.16 -6.12
N TYR A 58 6.98 -3.88 -6.39
CA TYR A 58 8.01 -3.08 -5.74
C TYR A 58 7.46 -1.83 -5.07
N LEU A 59 6.75 -0.96 -5.80
CA LEU A 59 6.39 0.37 -5.29
C LEU A 59 5.52 0.30 -4.04
N LEU A 60 4.37 -0.38 -4.10
CA LEU A 60 3.44 -0.45 -2.98
C LEU A 60 4.05 -1.18 -1.77
N PRO A 61 4.72 -2.35 -1.93
CA PRO A 61 5.41 -3.00 -0.82
C PRO A 61 6.51 -2.14 -0.19
N LEU A 62 7.30 -1.41 -1.01
CA LEU A 62 8.35 -0.52 -0.51
C LEU A 62 7.78 0.65 0.28
N LEU A 63 6.69 1.28 -0.19
CA LEU A 63 6.03 2.37 0.50
C LEU A 63 5.47 1.94 1.86
N ILE A 64 4.82 0.76 1.91
CA ILE A 64 4.34 0.17 3.17
C ILE A 64 5.52 -0.20 4.08
N GLY A 65 6.57 -0.80 3.53
CA GLY A 65 7.77 -1.20 4.27
C GLY A 65 8.51 0.00 4.88
N TYR A 66 8.62 1.10 4.13
CA TYR A 66 9.22 2.34 4.60
C TYR A 66 8.42 2.97 5.75
N THR A 67 7.09 3.11 5.59
CA THR A 67 6.25 3.67 6.67
C THR A 67 6.23 2.75 7.90
N GLY A 68 6.17 1.43 7.72
CA GLY A 68 6.28 0.46 8.81
C GLY A 68 7.62 0.52 9.54
N GLY A 69 8.72 0.56 8.79
CA GLY A 69 10.06 0.70 9.35
C GLY A 69 10.21 1.98 10.17
N ARG A 70 9.68 3.10 9.66
CA ARG A 70 9.67 4.39 10.38
C ARG A 70 8.80 4.37 11.64
N LEU A 71 7.66 3.67 11.64
CA LEU A 71 6.79 3.55 12.81
C LEU A 71 7.41 2.70 13.93
N VAL A 72 8.25 1.72 13.61
CA VAL A 72 8.91 0.86 14.60
C VAL A 72 10.26 1.42 15.06
N GLY A 73 11.08 1.90 14.11
CA GLY A 73 12.46 2.34 14.36
C GLY A 73 12.63 3.85 14.55
N GLY A 74 11.57 4.64 14.39
CA GLY A 74 11.65 6.09 14.25
C GLY A 74 12.18 6.51 12.88
N GLU A 75 12.29 7.82 12.66
CA GLU A 75 12.90 8.36 11.44
C GLU A 75 14.42 8.25 11.56
N ARG A 76 15.01 7.27 10.86
CA ARG A 76 16.46 7.04 10.80
C ARG A 76 17.07 7.39 9.43
N ALA A 77 16.26 8.02 8.57
CA ALA A 77 16.71 8.65 7.33
C ALA A 77 16.70 10.16 7.55
N ALA A 78 17.85 10.80 7.31
CA ALA A 78 18.01 12.25 7.27
C ALA A 78 17.73 12.77 5.86
#